data_AF-A0AAE0YGU3-F1
#
_entry.id   AF-A0AAE0YGU3-F1
#
_cell.length_a   1.000
_cell.length_b   1.000
_cell.length_c   1.000
_cell.angle_alpha   90.00
_cell.angle_beta   90.00
_cell.angle_gamma   90.00
#
_symmetry.space_group_name_H-M   'P 1'
#
loop_
_entity.id
_entity.type
_entity.pdbx_description
1 polymer ?
#
loop_
_entity_poly.entity_id
_entity_poly.type
_entity_poly.pdbx_seq_one_letter_code
_entity_poly.pdbx_strand_id
1 'polypeptide(L)'
;MRAGRPTSLTSLEEAELVTSLKLQSQWGIGLTRAETQEVVGDYIKSIGRDTQFVDGVPADDWLDSFFKRHPELTLRMPEQLKSSRAKFVMDQRENLFQHFLGELPSTSETPHPCDDADAEEVCDEPEYDPASESEEDVMSENDDDLVEEDDEDVDLTTLQPVMGLF
;
A
#
# COMPACT_ATOMS: atom_id res chain seq x y z
N MET A 1 -33.06 -17.17 16.88
CA MET A 1 -31.73 -16.72 16.39
C MET A 1 -31.01 -16.09 17.57
N ARG A 2 -29.82 -16.58 17.95
CA ARG A 2 -29.01 -15.87 18.95
C ARG A 2 -28.42 -14.65 18.24
N ALA A 3 -28.83 -13.45 18.65
CA ALA A 3 -28.15 -12.24 18.21
C ALA A 3 -26.69 -12.36 18.65
N GLY A 4 -25.77 -12.22 17.70
CA GLY A 4 -24.34 -12.19 18.00
C GLY A 4 -24.00 -11.05 18.96
N ARG A 5 -22.76 -11.01 19.45
CA ARG A 5 -22.28 -9.88 20.24
C ARG A 5 -22.55 -8.58 19.46
N PRO A 6 -23.14 -7.53 20.08
CA PRO A 6 -23.40 -6.28 19.39
C PRO A 6 -22.09 -5.70 18.83
N THR A 7 -22.17 -5.10 17.65
CA THR A 7 -21.04 -4.42 17.01
C THR A 7 -20.56 -3.27 17.91
N SER A 8 -19.24 -3.10 18.05
CA SER A 8 -18.68 -1.98 18.83
C SER A 8 -19.05 -0.61 18.25
N LEU A 9 -19.26 -0.57 16.92
CA LEU A 9 -19.59 0.62 16.14
C LEU A 9 -21.05 0.56 15.65
N THR A 10 -21.63 1.74 15.49
CA THR A 10 -22.94 1.94 14.86
C THR A 10 -22.83 1.83 13.33
N SER A 11 -23.94 1.56 12.66
CA SER A 11 -23.95 1.46 11.19
C SER A 11 -23.55 2.75 10.48
N LEU A 12 -23.75 3.91 11.11
CA LEU A 12 -23.33 5.20 10.57
C LEU A 12 -21.81 5.34 10.62
N GLU A 13 -21.19 5.03 11.76
CA GLU A 13 -19.74 5.04 11.93
C GLU A 13 -19.05 4.03 10.98
N GLU A 14 -19.63 2.83 10.82
CA GLU A 14 -19.10 1.85 9.86
C GLU A 14 -19.19 2.36 8.41
N ALA A 15 -20.25 3.08 8.04
CA ALA A 15 -20.39 3.65 6.69
C ALA A 15 -19.38 4.76 6.40
N GLU A 16 -19.04 5.60 7.39
CA GLU A 16 -17.99 6.61 7.27
C GLU A 16 -16.62 5.96 7.05
N LEU A 17 -16.29 4.93 7.84
CA LEU A 17 -15.07 4.16 7.68
C LEU A 17 -14.98 3.52 6.29
N VAL A 18 -16.04 2.87 5.81
CA VAL A 18 -16.09 2.28 4.47
C VAL A 18 -15.87 3.34 3.39
N THR A 19 -16.45 4.53 3.56
CA THR A 19 -16.29 5.64 2.60
C THR A 19 -14.84 6.11 2.55
N SER A 20 -14.19 6.26 3.71
CA SER A 20 -12.76 6.60 3.77
C SER A 20 -11.88 5.53 3.12
N LEU A 21 -12.10 4.25 3.44
CA LEU A 21 -11.34 3.13 2.87
C LEU A 21 -11.48 3.06 1.34
N LYS A 22 -12.69 3.32 0.82
CA LYS A 22 -12.94 3.39 -0.63
C LYS A 22 -12.17 4.54 -1.28
N LEU A 23 -12.14 5.71 -0.67
CA LEU A 23 -11.44 6.85 -1.25
C LEU A 23 -9.92 6.62 -1.27
N GLN A 24 -9.37 6.07 -0.19
CA GLN A 24 -7.95 5.69 -0.16
C GLN A 24 -7.62 4.71 -1.30
N SER A 25 -8.50 3.74 -1.55
CA SER A 25 -8.36 2.83 -2.69
C SER A 25 -8.43 3.56 -4.04
N GLN A 26 -9.23 4.61 -4.19
CA GLN A 26 -9.30 5.40 -5.43
C GLN A 26 -8.02 6.20 -5.67
N TRP A 27 -7.38 6.66 -4.60
CA TRP A 27 -6.07 7.34 -4.67
C TRP A 27 -4.88 6.38 -4.86
N GLY A 28 -5.16 5.08 -5.02
CA GLY A 28 -4.12 4.06 -5.22
C GLY A 28 -3.37 3.69 -3.95
N ILE A 29 -3.93 3.98 -2.77
CA ILE A 29 -3.39 3.60 -1.47
C ILE A 29 -4.06 2.29 -1.06
N GLY A 30 -3.29 1.20 -1.10
CA GLY A 30 -3.72 -0.10 -0.58
C GLY A 30 -3.37 -0.20 0.90
N LEU A 31 -4.36 -0.54 1.72
CA LEU A 31 -4.16 -0.81 3.14
C LEU A 31 -4.06 -2.30 3.42
N THR A 32 -3.13 -2.67 4.28
CA THR A 32 -3.04 -3.98 4.92
C THR A 32 -4.06 -4.10 6.06
N ARG A 33 -4.22 -5.32 6.58
CA ARG A 33 -5.08 -5.58 7.74
C ARG A 33 -4.67 -4.76 8.97
N ALA A 34 -3.38 -4.75 9.27
CA ALA A 34 -2.83 -4.02 10.42
C ALA A 34 -3.07 -2.52 10.28
N GLU A 35 -2.81 -1.95 9.10
CA GLU A 35 -3.07 -0.54 8.84
C GLU A 35 -4.58 -0.22 8.90
N THR A 36 -5.44 -1.14 8.45
CA THR A 36 -6.89 -0.97 8.59
C THR A 36 -7.31 -0.93 10.06
N GLN A 37 -6.68 -1.75 10.92
CA GLN A 37 -6.93 -1.71 12.37
C GLN A 37 -6.46 -0.40 13.00
N GLU A 38 -5.30 0.11 12.58
CA GLU A 38 -4.78 1.40 13.03
C GLU A 38 -5.70 2.56 12.63
N VAL A 39 -6.13 2.61 11.36
CA VAL A 39 -7.10 3.59 10.83
C VAL A 39 -8.40 3.59 11.65
N VAL A 40 -8.94 2.40 11.96
CA VAL A 40 -10.15 2.28 12.77
C VAL A 40 -9.88 2.71 14.21
N GLY A 41 -8.73 2.35 14.78
CA GLY A 41 -8.39 2.73 16.14
C GLY A 41 -8.22 4.24 16.30
N ASP A 42 -7.60 4.89 15.32
CA ASP A 42 -7.45 6.34 15.30
C ASP A 42 -8.76 7.07 15.04
N TYR A 43 -9.66 6.51 14.21
CA TYR A 43 -11.04 7.00 14.11
C TYR A 43 -11.77 6.93 15.46
N ILE A 44 -11.59 5.86 16.23
CA ILE A 44 -12.23 5.70 17.54
C ILE A 44 -11.66 6.68 18.56
N LYS A 45 -10.35 6.93 18.50
CA LYS A 45 -9.69 7.96 19.32
C LYS A 45 -10.20 9.36 18.96
N SER A 46 -10.42 9.66 17.68
CA SER A 46 -10.90 10.99 17.24
C SER A 46 -12.32 11.29 17.70
N ILE A 47 -13.21 10.29 17.69
CA ILE A 47 -14.58 10.42 18.23
C ILE A 47 -14.64 10.37 19.76
N GLY A 48 -13.55 9.97 20.44
CA GLY A 48 -13.46 9.88 21.90
C GLY A 48 -14.38 8.81 22.50
N ARG A 49 -14.63 7.72 21.77
CA ARG A 49 -15.59 6.68 22.18
C ARG A 49 -14.89 5.56 22.96
N ASP A 50 -15.46 5.20 24.10
CA ASP A 50 -15.02 4.03 24.84
C ASP A 50 -15.54 2.75 24.16
N THR A 51 -14.62 1.87 23.79
CA THR A 51 -14.93 0.63 23.06
C THR A 51 -14.31 -0.57 23.78
N GLN A 52 -14.84 -1.76 23.50
CA GLN A 52 -14.30 -3.03 24.01
C GLN A 52 -12.96 -3.43 23.37
N PHE A 53 -12.34 -2.54 22.60
CA PHE A 53 -11.08 -2.77 21.91
C PHE A 53 -9.91 -2.57 22.88
N VAL A 54 -8.89 -3.40 22.75
CA VAL A 54 -7.67 -3.27 23.56
C VAL A 54 -6.88 -2.09 22.99
N ASP A 55 -6.60 -1.09 23.84
CA ASP A 55 -5.91 0.15 23.47
C ASP A 55 -6.58 0.93 22.31
N GLY A 56 -7.90 0.76 22.15
CA GLY A 56 -8.66 1.36 21.07
C GLY A 56 -8.46 0.70 19.70
N VAL A 57 -7.68 -0.38 19.60
CA VAL A 57 -7.41 -1.08 18.34
C VAL A 57 -8.30 -2.33 18.20
N PRO A 58 -9.07 -2.47 17.10
CA PRO A 58 -9.91 -3.63 16.89
C PRO A 58 -9.10 -4.91 16.65
N ALA A 59 -9.55 -6.02 17.22
CA ALA A 59 -8.96 -7.34 17.01
C ALA A 59 -9.24 -7.88 15.59
N ASP A 60 -8.46 -8.88 15.17
CA ASP A 60 -8.61 -9.54 13.86
C ASP A 60 -10.02 -10.11 13.64
N ASP A 61 -10.62 -10.70 14.66
CA ASP A 61 -12.00 -11.24 14.60
C ASP A 61 -13.04 -10.16 14.27
N TRP A 62 -12.82 -8.94 14.77
CA TRP A 62 -13.68 -7.81 14.46
C TRP A 62 -13.50 -7.40 13.00
N LEU A 63 -12.27 -7.35 12.52
CA LEU A 63 -11.94 -6.99 11.14
C LEU A 63 -12.52 -8.00 10.14
N ASP A 64 -12.44 -9.30 10.45
CA ASP A 64 -13.07 -10.36 9.67
C ASP A 64 -14.59 -10.18 9.58
N SER A 65 -15.21 -9.83 10.71
CA SER A 65 -16.64 -9.57 10.77
C SER A 65 -17.01 -8.30 10.00
N PHE A 66 -16.16 -7.28 10.02
CA PHE A 66 -16.32 -6.02 9.28
C PHE A 66 -16.31 -6.27 7.76
N PHE A 67 -15.31 -6.99 7.23
CA PHE A 67 -15.28 -7.36 5.81
C PHE A 67 -16.44 -8.26 5.39
N LYS A 68 -16.95 -9.12 6.29
CA LYS A 68 -18.16 -9.93 6.02
C LYS A 68 -19.43 -9.07 5.93
N ARG A 69 -19.51 -7.97 6.68
CA ARG A 69 -20.64 -7.01 6.61
C ARG A 69 -20.54 -6.11 5.38
N HIS A 70 -19.32 -5.81 4.95
CA HIS A 70 -19.00 -4.91 3.84
C HIS A 70 -18.28 -5.65 2.71
N PRO A 71 -18.96 -6.53 1.96
CA PRO A 71 -18.36 -7.29 0.86
C PRO A 71 -17.86 -6.40 -0.29
N GLU A 72 -18.25 -5.13 -0.34
CA GLU A 72 -17.71 -4.12 -1.25
C GLU A 72 -16.23 -3.79 -0.99
N LEU A 73 -15.72 -4.08 0.21
CA LEU A 73 -14.31 -3.94 0.54
C LEU A 73 -13.61 -5.28 0.29
N THR A 74 -12.68 -5.28 -0.67
CA THR A 74 -11.93 -6.49 -1.02
C THR A 74 -10.46 -6.33 -0.67
N LEU A 75 -9.91 -7.29 0.06
CA LEU A 75 -8.47 -7.41 0.26
C LEU A 75 -7.84 -7.89 -1.03
N ARG A 76 -6.97 -7.07 -1.63
CA ARG A 76 -6.22 -7.43 -2.83
C ARG A 76 -4.78 -7.81 -2.46
N MET A 77 -4.19 -8.70 -3.24
CA MET A 77 -2.76 -8.97 -3.10
C MET A 77 -1.98 -7.70 -3.48
N PRO A 78 -0.97 -7.31 -2.69
CA PRO A 78 -0.15 -6.16 -2.99
C PRO A 78 0.65 -6.41 -4.27
N GLU A 79 0.70 -5.41 -5.14
CA GLU A 79 1.57 -5.40 -6.31
C GLU A 79 2.97 -4.89 -5.94
N GLN A 80 4.01 -5.44 -6.55
CA GLN A 80 5.36 -4.93 -6.35
C GLN A 80 5.52 -3.55 -7.02
N LEU A 81 5.69 -2.52 -6.20
CA LEU A 81 5.94 -1.16 -6.67
C LEU A 81 7.45 -0.89 -6.78
N LYS A 82 7.85 -0.15 -7.82
CA LYS A 82 9.22 0.40 -7.91
C LYS A 82 9.47 1.34 -6.72
N SER A 83 10.71 1.35 -6.19
CA SER A 83 11.09 2.09 -4.97
C SER A 83 10.66 3.56 -4.95
N SER A 84 10.77 4.28 -6.08
CA SER A 84 10.33 5.67 -6.20
C SER A 84 8.83 5.84 -5.97
N ARG A 85 8.01 4.96 -6.57
CA ARG A 85 6.55 4.95 -6.41
C ARG A 85 6.14 4.52 -5.02
N ALA A 86 6.81 3.53 -4.43
CA ALA A 86 6.56 3.11 -3.06
C ALA A 86 6.77 4.25 -2.07
N LYS A 87 7.87 5.02 -2.19
CA LYS A 87 8.14 6.19 -1.34
C LYS A 87 7.06 7.26 -1.45
N PHE A 88 6.61 7.55 -2.67
CA PHE A 88 5.54 8.51 -2.89
C PHE A 88 4.23 8.08 -2.20
N VAL A 89 3.82 6.81 -2.35
CA VAL A 89 2.60 6.29 -1.70
C VAL A 89 2.70 6.36 -0.18
N MET A 90 3.87 6.05 0.39
CA MET A 90 4.10 6.13 1.84
C MET A 90 4.02 7.57 2.36
N ASP A 91 4.56 8.54 1.63
CA ASP A 91 4.50 9.96 1.97
C ASP A 91 3.06 10.51 1.89
N GLN A 92 2.31 10.12 0.86
CA GLN A 92 0.91 10.51 0.73
C GLN A 92 0.05 9.96 1.88
N ARG A 93 0.31 8.72 2.33
CA ARG A 93 -0.43 8.07 3.42
C ARG A 93 -0.37 8.88 4.72
N GLU A 94 0.81 9.36 5.10
CA GLU A 94 1.01 10.09 6.36
C GLU A 94 0.19 11.38 6.43
N ASN A 95 0.06 12.08 5.30
CA ASN A 95 -0.66 13.36 5.22
C ASN A 95 -2.18 13.18 5.11
N LEU A 96 -2.63 12.10 4.48
CA LEU A 96 -4.04 11.91 4.14
C LEU A 96 -4.89 11.47 5.34
N PHE A 97 -4.34 10.68 6.25
CA PHE A 97 -5.11 10.15 7.37
C PHE A 97 -5.63 11.27 8.30
N GLN A 98 -4.80 12.28 8.60
CA GLN A 98 -5.21 13.42 9.43
C GLN A 98 -6.22 14.34 8.73
N HIS A 99 -6.05 14.56 7.42
CA HIS A 99 -6.96 15.41 6.65
C HIS A 99 -8.34 14.76 6.48
N PHE A 100 -8.38 13.44 6.24
CA PHE A 100 -9.60 12.78 5.80
C PHE A 100 -10.61 12.50 6.92
N LEU A 101 -10.13 12.25 8.14
CA LEU A 101 -11.00 12.13 9.31
C LEU A 101 -11.25 13.49 10.01
N GLY A 102 -10.40 14.49 9.75
CA GLY A 102 -10.55 15.85 10.27
C GLY A 102 -11.49 16.73 9.44
N GLU A 103 -11.56 16.49 8.13
CA GLU A 103 -12.47 17.17 7.21
C GLU A 103 -13.38 16.14 6.54
N LEU A 104 -14.55 15.88 7.13
CA LEU A 104 -15.65 15.34 6.34
C LEU A 104 -16.15 16.48 5.45
N PRO A 105 -16.02 16.43 4.11
CA PRO A 105 -16.84 17.29 3.28
C PRO A 105 -18.28 16.84 3.47
N SER A 106 -19.09 17.70 4.10
CA SER A 106 -20.53 17.61 3.96
C SER A 106 -20.84 17.68 2.46
N THR A 107 -21.37 16.59 1.93
CA THR A 107 -22.05 16.49 0.64
C THR A 107 -21.20 16.60 -0.63
N SER A 108 -21.35 15.54 -1.45
CA SER A 108 -21.56 15.59 -2.89
C SER A 108 -20.46 16.16 -3.78
N GLU A 109 -19.35 15.45 -3.93
CA GLU A 109 -18.67 15.43 -5.22
C GLU A 109 -18.31 13.99 -5.57
N THR A 110 -19.09 13.42 -6.49
CA THR A 110 -18.77 12.18 -7.18
C THR A 110 -17.45 12.37 -7.92
N PRO A 111 -16.47 11.46 -7.78
CA PRO A 111 -15.32 11.45 -8.67
C PRO A 111 -15.84 11.31 -10.09
N HIS A 112 -15.56 12.32 -10.92
CA HIS A 112 -15.86 12.27 -12.34
C HIS A 112 -15.17 11.04 -12.92
N PRO A 113 -15.89 10.21 -13.72
CA PRO A 113 -15.26 9.23 -14.59
C PRO A 113 -14.13 9.94 -15.31
N CYS A 114 -12.92 9.39 -15.26
CA CYS A 114 -11.88 9.77 -16.19
C CYS A 114 -12.51 9.71 -17.58
N ASP A 115 -12.62 10.86 -18.24
CA ASP A 115 -13.03 10.96 -19.62
C ASP A 115 -11.95 10.24 -20.44
N ASP A 116 -12.09 8.92 -20.59
CA ASP A 116 -11.52 8.19 -21.71
C ASP A 116 -12.32 8.64 -22.95
N ALA A 117 -11.97 9.81 -23.47
CA ALA A 117 -12.47 10.34 -24.72
C ALA A 117 -11.30 10.80 -25.58
N ASP A 118 -11.00 9.96 -26.57
CA ASP A 118 -10.32 10.25 -27.84
C ASP A 118 -8.85 10.68 -27.81
N ALA A 119 -7.99 9.66 -27.96
CA ALA A 119 -6.84 9.75 -28.86
C ALA A 119 -6.55 8.37 -29.46
N GLU A 120 -7.31 7.98 -30.49
CA GLU A 120 -6.80 7.10 -31.54
C GLU A 120 -5.67 7.87 -32.26
N GLU A 121 -4.48 7.88 -31.67
CA GLU A 121 -3.28 8.23 -32.42
C GLU A 121 -2.88 6.99 -33.23
N VAL A 122 -3.21 7.04 -34.52
CA VAL A 122 -2.60 6.20 -35.54
C VAL A 122 -1.08 6.30 -35.35
N CYS A 123 -0.47 5.22 -34.89
CA CYS A 123 0.96 5.04 -35.03
C CYS A 123 1.23 4.96 -36.54
N ASP A 124 1.61 6.07 -37.16
CA ASP A 124 2.28 6.06 -38.46
C ASP A 124 3.54 5.21 -38.30
N GLU A 125 3.45 3.96 -38.74
CA GLU A 125 4.59 3.09 -38.98
C GLU A 125 5.49 3.81 -40.00
N PRO A 126 6.73 4.19 -39.67
CA PRO A 126 7.67 4.55 -40.71
C PRO A 126 7.98 3.27 -41.50
N GLU A 127 7.54 3.26 -42.76
CA GLU A 127 7.82 2.24 -43.76
C GLU A 127 9.33 1.92 -43.75
N TYR A 128 9.68 0.75 -43.22
CA TYR A 128 11.05 0.24 -43.19
C TYR A 128 11.46 -0.09 -44.62
N ASP A 129 12.31 0.74 -45.22
CA ASP A 129 12.97 0.48 -46.50
C ASP A 129 14.21 -0.40 -46.25
N PRO A 130 14.22 -1.68 -46.69
CA PRO A 130 15.31 -2.62 -46.40
C PRO A 130 16.56 -2.43 -47.28
N ALA A 131 16.74 -1.30 -47.97
CA ALA A 131 17.85 -1.11 -48.91
C ALA A 131 18.77 0.07 -48.56
N SER A 132 19.63 -0.09 -47.54
CA SER A 132 20.96 0.55 -47.56
C SER A 132 21.94 -0.19 -46.65
N GLU A 133 22.70 -1.09 -47.25
CA GLU A 133 23.99 -1.57 -46.75
C GLU A 133 25.04 -0.44 -46.86
N SER A 134 25.83 -0.27 -45.79
CA SER A 134 27.26 0.10 -45.82
C SER A 134 27.76 -0.01 -44.37
N GLU A 135 28.40 -1.13 -43.99
CA GLU A 135 29.85 -1.36 -44.08
C GLU A 135 30.65 -0.57 -43.01
N GLU A 136 31.06 -1.35 -42.01
CA GLU A 136 32.31 -1.39 -41.23
C GLU A 136 32.88 -0.20 -40.43
N ASP A 137 33.14 -0.47 -39.13
CA ASP A 137 34.50 -0.37 -38.53
C ASP A 137 34.49 -1.05 -37.13
N VAL A 138 35.06 -2.27 -36.98
CA VAL A 138 36.42 -2.62 -36.50
C VAL A 138 36.69 -2.39 -35.00
N MET A 139 36.69 -3.53 -34.28
CA MET A 139 37.52 -4.02 -33.17
C MET A 139 38.17 -3.07 -32.14
N SER A 140 38.02 -3.45 -30.86
CA SER A 140 39.19 -3.88 -30.06
C SER A 140 38.77 -4.72 -28.85
N GLU A 141 39.21 -5.97 -28.84
CA GLU A 141 39.39 -6.80 -27.64
C GLU A 141 40.32 -6.09 -26.64
N ASN A 142 40.01 -6.23 -25.35
CA ASN A 142 41.03 -6.29 -24.30
C ASN A 142 40.53 -7.31 -23.27
N ASP A 143 41.15 -8.48 -23.34
CA ASP A 143 41.34 -9.42 -22.25
C ASP A 143 42.21 -8.79 -21.13
N ASP A 144 42.26 -9.50 -19.99
CA ASP A 144 43.06 -9.25 -18.78
C ASP A 144 42.45 -8.20 -17.82
N ASP A 145 42.12 -8.48 -16.56
CA ASP A 145 42.85 -9.32 -15.60
C ASP A 145 41.90 -9.88 -14.53
N LEU A 146 42.09 -11.17 -14.22
CA LEU A 146 41.65 -11.82 -12.98
C LEU A 146 42.48 -11.25 -11.83
N VAL A 147 41.84 -10.75 -10.76
CA VAL A 147 42.47 -10.76 -9.44
C VAL A 147 41.52 -11.40 -8.45
N GLU A 148 42.06 -12.47 -7.88
CA GLU A 148 41.53 -13.33 -6.82
C GLU A 148 41.45 -12.58 -5.47
N GLU A 149 40.44 -13.00 -4.71
CA GLU A 149 40.39 -13.21 -3.25
C GLU A 149 40.95 -12.16 -2.28
N ASP A 150 40.06 -11.68 -1.40
CA ASP A 150 40.34 -11.67 0.03
C ASP A 150 39.04 -12.05 0.77
N ASP A 151 38.98 -13.31 1.21
CA ASP A 151 38.09 -13.79 2.27
C ASP A 151 38.46 -13.07 3.57
N GLU A 152 37.67 -12.08 3.99
CA GLU A 152 37.71 -11.66 5.39
C GLU A 152 37.00 -12.72 6.24
N ASP A 153 37.81 -13.51 6.93
CA ASP A 153 37.44 -14.34 8.08
C ASP A 153 36.65 -13.49 9.10
N VAL A 154 35.32 -13.54 9.04
CA VAL A 154 34.47 -13.14 10.16
C VAL A 154 34.55 -14.23 11.23
N ASP A 155 35.45 -14.01 12.19
CA ASP A 155 35.58 -14.80 13.40
C ASP A 155 34.24 -14.89 14.15
N LEU A 156 33.57 -16.03 14.02
CA LEU A 156 32.31 -16.36 14.71
C LEU A 156 32.51 -16.81 16.18
N THR A 157 33.64 -16.51 16.83
CA THR A 157 33.89 -16.98 18.21
C THR A 157 33.52 -16.03 19.35
N THR A 158 32.93 -14.86 19.11
CA THR A 158 32.35 -14.05 20.21
C THR A 158 30.85 -14.33 20.42
N LEU A 159 30.53 -15.61 20.65
CA LEU A 159 29.33 -16.02 21.36
C LEU A 159 29.67 -16.21 22.84
N GLN A 160 29.48 -15.16 23.64
CA GLN A 160 29.24 -15.31 25.07
C GLN A 160 27.96 -14.56 25.46
N PRO A 161 26.84 -15.26 25.75
CA PRO A 161 25.80 -14.67 26.55
C PRO A 161 26.27 -14.67 28.02
N VAL A 162 26.55 -13.48 28.55
CA VAL A 162 26.62 -13.30 30.00
C VAL A 162 25.20 -13.49 30.54
N MET A 163 25.02 -14.65 31.17
CA MET A 163 23.93 -14.92 32.09
C MET A 163 23.88 -13.83 33.17
N GLY A 164 22.87 -12.97 33.10
CA GLY A 164 22.52 -12.02 34.15
C GLY A 164 21.10 -12.30 34.62
N LEU A 165 20.98 -13.11 35.67
CA LEU A 165 19.76 -13.32 36.44
C LEU A 165 19.32 -11.99 37.09
N PHE A 166 18.13 -11.52 36.77
CA PHE A 166 17.23 -10.77 37.65
C PHE A 166 15.78 -11.13 37.32
#